data_AF-A0A4Y7ICI3-F1
#
_entry.id   AF-A0A4Y7ICI3-F1
#
_cell.length_a   1.000
_cell.length_b   1.000
_cell.length_c   1.000
_cell.angle_alpha   90.00
_cell.angle_beta   90.00
_cell.angle_gamma   90.00
#
_symmetry.space_group_name_H-M   'P 1'
#
loop_
_entity.id
_entity.type
_entity.pdbx_description
1 polymer ?
#
loop_
_entity_poly.entity_id
_entity_poly.type
_entity_poly.pdbx_seq_one_letter_code
_entity_poly.pdbx_strand_id
1 'polypeptide(L)'
;MECYGMNGRGRDALDLFSEMEIYGLKPNAVTILCLLSACSHGGLVEEGKSLFNRLISSGRGFEPNSAHYSCMVDMLGRAGIIESAMDMIKKMPQRFKDGASIWGALLSACRNSSNSKVGEGAISKVLELEPMSSAGYLLGSSMYAANGLWKEAANMRRLVKEKGVKVVSGYSLIHVDNKACRFVARDGYHEKSQEIYSMVEELHSCMRMKEERNDVFT
;
A
#
# COMPACT_ATOMS: atom_id res chain seq x y z
N MET A 1 3.35 11.53 -16.34
CA MET A 1 2.59 11.58 -15.07
C MET A 1 2.98 10.46 -14.10
N GLU A 2 3.11 9.19 -14.52
CA GLU A 2 3.48 8.08 -13.60
C GLU A 2 4.76 8.33 -12.78
N CYS A 3 5.81 8.89 -13.40
CA CYS A 3 7.06 9.23 -12.70
C CYS A 3 6.88 10.30 -11.60
N TYR A 4 5.93 11.22 -11.74
CA TYR A 4 5.69 12.25 -10.71
C TYR A 4 4.96 11.67 -9.50
N GLY A 5 4.04 10.71 -9.73
CA GLY A 5 3.29 10.07 -8.65
C GLY A 5 4.15 9.17 -7.76
N MET A 6 5.07 8.41 -8.36
CA MET A 6 6.00 7.56 -7.60
C MET A 6 7.04 8.36 -6.79
N ASN A 7 7.32 9.61 -7.19
CA ASN A 7 8.35 10.45 -6.58
C ASN A 7 7.77 11.51 -5.61
N GLY A 8 6.49 11.42 -5.23
CA GLY A 8 5.86 12.38 -4.30
C GLY A 8 5.67 13.79 -4.87
N ARG A 9 5.85 13.96 -6.20
CA ARG A 9 5.69 15.25 -6.91
C ARG A 9 4.23 15.47 -7.32
N GLY A 10 3.33 15.37 -6.34
CA GLY A 10 1.88 15.49 -6.55
C GLY A 10 1.47 16.82 -7.15
N ARG A 11 2.15 17.92 -6.76
CA ARG A 11 1.83 19.27 -7.24
C ARG A 11 2.14 19.44 -8.73
N ASP A 12 3.32 19.01 -9.17
CA ASP A 12 3.71 19.07 -10.57
C ASP A 12 2.76 18.24 -11.47
N ALA A 13 2.27 17.11 -10.96
CA ALA A 13 1.28 16.30 -11.67
C ALA A 13 -0.05 17.06 -11.85
N LEU A 14 -0.50 17.80 -10.84
CA LEU A 14 -1.70 18.63 -10.92
C LEU A 14 -1.51 19.83 -11.85
N ASP A 15 -0.33 20.45 -11.85
CA ASP A 15 -0.04 21.58 -12.74
C ASP A 15 -0.04 21.14 -14.22
N LEU A 16 0.59 19.99 -14.52
CA LEU A 16 0.52 19.36 -15.84
C LEU A 16 -0.92 19.01 -16.25
N PHE A 17 -1.75 18.59 -15.30
CA PHE A 17 -3.17 18.36 -15.57
C PHE A 17 -3.92 19.65 -15.88
N SER A 18 -3.65 20.74 -15.16
CA SER A 18 -4.23 22.05 -15.48
C SER A 18 -3.83 22.53 -16.88
N GLU A 19 -2.57 22.34 -17.29
CA GLU A 19 -2.15 22.61 -18.67
C GLU A 19 -2.92 21.74 -19.68
N MET A 20 -3.08 20.45 -19.41
CA MET A 20 -3.86 19.53 -20.25
C MET A 20 -5.30 20.04 -20.46
N GLU A 21 -5.95 20.52 -19.40
CA GLU A 21 -7.29 21.10 -19.48
C GLU A 21 -7.32 22.41 -20.30
N ILE A 22 -6.30 23.26 -20.18
CA ILE A 22 -6.16 24.52 -20.96
C ILE A 22 -6.04 24.22 -22.46
N TYR A 23 -5.30 23.18 -22.84
CA TYR A 23 -5.18 22.73 -24.24
C TYR A 23 -6.42 21.97 -24.75
N GLY A 24 -7.49 21.85 -23.95
CA GLY A 24 -8.73 21.18 -24.34
C GLY A 24 -8.61 19.65 -24.43
N LEU A 25 -7.53 19.07 -23.91
CA LEU A 25 -7.31 17.63 -23.89
C LEU A 25 -8.13 16.99 -22.77
N LYS A 26 -8.86 15.91 -23.09
CA LYS A 26 -9.67 15.20 -22.10
C LYS A 26 -8.85 14.14 -21.36
N PRO A 27 -8.81 14.17 -20.02
CA PRO A 27 -8.15 13.13 -19.26
C PRO A 27 -8.92 11.81 -19.39
N ASN A 28 -8.17 10.72 -19.54
CA ASN A 28 -8.72 9.36 -19.51
C ASN A 28 -8.59 8.75 -18.10
N ALA A 29 -9.18 7.57 -17.92
CA ALA A 29 -9.13 6.83 -16.65
C ALA A 29 -7.69 6.64 -16.11
N VAL A 30 -6.73 6.33 -16.99
CA VAL A 30 -5.33 6.13 -16.58
C VAL A 30 -4.70 7.43 -16.08
N THR A 31 -4.97 8.55 -16.76
CA THR A 31 -4.51 9.89 -16.37
C THR A 31 -5.01 10.25 -14.98
N ILE A 32 -6.30 10.02 -14.73
CA ILE A 32 -6.94 10.33 -13.45
C ILE A 32 -6.38 9.44 -12.34
N LEU A 33 -6.20 8.14 -12.60
CA LEU A 33 -5.56 7.23 -11.64
C LEU A 33 -4.15 7.67 -11.27
N CYS A 34 -3.35 8.12 -12.25
CA CYS A 34 -2.01 8.65 -12.00
C CYS A 34 -2.04 9.89 -11.10
N LEU A 35 -2.99 10.80 -11.34
CA LEU A 35 -3.15 12.01 -10.53
C LEU A 35 -3.56 11.69 -9.09
N LEU A 36 -4.51 10.78 -8.91
CA LEU A 36 -4.92 10.34 -7.56
C LEU A 36 -3.78 9.65 -6.83
N SER A 37 -2.98 8.83 -7.52
CA SER A 37 -1.80 8.19 -6.94
C SER A 37 -0.75 9.24 -6.54
N ALA A 38 -0.52 10.26 -7.38
CA ALA A 38 0.38 11.35 -7.07
C ALA A 38 -0.10 12.18 -5.86
N CYS A 39 -1.40 12.44 -5.74
CA CYS A 39 -1.97 13.06 -4.55
C CYS A 39 -1.83 12.17 -3.30
N SER A 40 -1.99 10.84 -3.44
CA SER A 40 -1.83 9.89 -2.33
C SER A 40 -0.40 9.91 -1.79
N HIS A 41 0.59 9.81 -2.68
CA HIS A 41 2.01 9.81 -2.31
C HIS A 41 2.53 11.19 -1.89
N GLY A 42 1.96 12.27 -2.44
CA GLY A 42 2.31 13.65 -2.09
C GLY A 42 1.58 14.20 -0.86
N GLY A 43 0.67 13.44 -0.23
CA GLY A 43 -0.13 13.91 0.90
C GLY A 43 -1.14 15.00 0.56
N LEU A 44 -1.48 15.17 -0.72
CA LEU A 44 -2.39 16.21 -1.24
C LEU A 44 -3.85 15.73 -1.18
N VAL A 45 -4.32 15.43 0.03
CA VAL A 45 -5.61 14.77 0.26
C VAL A 45 -6.79 15.62 -0.21
N GLU A 46 -6.77 16.91 0.11
CA GLU A 46 -7.87 17.82 -0.25
C GLU A 46 -7.90 18.09 -1.76
N GLU A 47 -6.74 18.21 -2.42
CA GLU A 47 -6.65 18.30 -3.87
C GLU A 47 -7.14 17.03 -4.55
N GLY A 48 -6.76 15.85 -4.05
CA GLY A 48 -7.23 14.57 -4.55
C GLY A 48 -8.75 14.43 -4.45
N LYS A 49 -9.34 14.79 -3.30
CA LYS A 49 -10.80 14.80 -3.09
C LYS A 49 -11.49 15.79 -4.03
N SER A 50 -10.98 17.01 -4.13
CA SER A 50 -11.53 18.06 -5.00
C SER A 50 -11.51 17.61 -6.46
N LEU A 51 -10.38 17.05 -6.93
CA LEU A 51 -10.23 16.51 -8.27
C LEU A 51 -11.24 15.39 -8.54
N PHE A 52 -11.31 14.39 -7.66
CA PHE A 52 -12.21 13.24 -7.82
C PHE A 52 -13.68 13.67 -7.89
N ASN A 53 -14.11 14.54 -6.96
CA ASN A 53 -15.48 15.06 -6.94
C ASN A 53 -15.79 15.90 -8.17
N ARG A 54 -14.88 16.80 -8.57
CA ARG A 54 -15.03 17.63 -9.77
C ARG A 54 -15.20 16.78 -11.02
N LEU A 55 -14.39 15.72 -11.17
CA LEU A 55 -14.46 14.85 -12.34
C LEU A 55 -15.80 14.11 -12.42
N ILE A 56 -16.30 13.58 -11.29
CA ILE A 56 -17.61 12.91 -11.22
C ILE A 56 -18.75 13.88 -11.52
N SER A 57 -18.71 15.09 -10.94
CA SER A 57 -19.78 16.10 -11.11
C SER A 57 -19.76 16.81 -12.46
N SER A 58 -18.63 16.77 -13.19
CA SER A 58 -18.46 17.54 -14.43
C SER A 58 -19.31 17.08 -15.62
N GLY A 59 -19.95 15.90 -15.54
CA GLY A 59 -20.72 15.33 -16.65
C GLY A 59 -19.88 14.98 -17.88
N ARG A 60 -18.54 15.01 -17.78
CA ARG A 60 -17.60 14.78 -18.92
C ARG A 60 -17.41 13.30 -19.29
N GLY A 61 -18.29 12.42 -18.82
CA GLY A 61 -18.24 10.97 -19.11
C GLY A 61 -17.14 10.22 -18.36
N PHE A 62 -16.60 10.78 -17.27
CA PHE A 62 -15.71 10.04 -16.38
C PHE A 62 -16.53 9.15 -15.44
N GLU A 63 -16.35 7.84 -15.57
CA GLU A 63 -16.88 6.86 -14.64
C GLU A 63 -15.74 6.23 -13.82
N PRO A 64 -15.69 6.47 -12.50
CA PRO A 64 -14.71 5.82 -11.65
C PRO A 64 -14.87 4.29 -11.68
N ASN A 65 -13.77 3.59 -11.89
CA ASN A 65 -13.68 2.14 -11.69
C ASN A 65 -13.10 1.80 -10.29
N SER A 66 -13.01 0.51 -9.98
CA SER A 66 -12.48 0.02 -8.70
C SER A 66 -11.09 0.58 -8.35
N ALA A 67 -10.18 0.75 -9.31
CA ALA A 67 -8.85 1.26 -9.07
C ALA A 67 -8.85 2.71 -8.56
N HIS A 68 -9.74 3.56 -9.10
CA HIS A 68 -9.87 4.94 -8.63
C HIS A 68 -10.37 5.00 -7.19
N TYR A 69 -11.38 4.19 -6.85
CA TYR A 69 -11.87 4.09 -5.47
C TYR A 69 -10.80 3.54 -4.52
N SER A 70 -10.04 2.52 -4.93
CA SER A 70 -8.91 2.01 -4.14
C SER A 70 -7.86 3.08 -3.88
N CYS A 71 -7.56 3.91 -4.88
CA CYS A 71 -6.62 5.01 -4.70
C CYS A 71 -7.16 6.07 -3.71
N MET A 72 -8.45 6.39 -3.77
CA MET A 72 -9.08 7.31 -2.81
C MET A 72 -9.07 6.75 -1.38
N VAL A 73 -9.36 5.46 -1.21
CA VAL A 73 -9.32 4.79 0.10
C VAL A 73 -7.90 4.72 0.66
N ASP A 74 -6.91 4.39 -0.17
CA ASP A 74 -5.49 4.41 0.22
C ASP A 74 -5.04 5.81 0.65
N MET A 75 -5.38 6.84 -0.14
CA MET A 75 -5.06 8.24 0.17
C MET A 75 -5.66 8.69 1.52
N LEU A 76 -6.97 8.50 1.71
CA LEU A 76 -7.67 8.85 2.95
C LEU A 76 -7.13 8.06 4.14
N GLY A 77 -6.83 6.79 3.90
CA GLY A 77 -6.30 5.88 4.90
C GLY A 77 -4.90 6.26 5.38
N ARG A 78 -3.98 6.58 4.47
CA ARG A 78 -2.62 7.05 4.80
C ARG A 78 -2.63 8.37 5.56
N ALA A 79 -3.62 9.22 5.29
CA ALA A 79 -3.83 10.47 6.01
C ALA A 79 -4.48 10.28 7.40
N GLY A 80 -4.81 9.04 7.79
CA GLY A 80 -5.47 8.75 9.08
C GLY A 80 -6.96 9.09 9.12
N ILE A 81 -7.57 9.48 7.99
CA ILE A 81 -8.98 9.87 7.90
C ILE A 81 -9.85 8.63 7.63
N ILE A 82 -9.76 7.65 8.53
CA ILE A 82 -10.32 6.30 8.36
C ILE A 82 -11.84 6.32 8.15
N GLU A 83 -12.57 7.19 8.84
CA GLU A 83 -14.03 7.29 8.68
C GLU A 83 -14.43 7.75 7.27
N SER A 84 -13.69 8.70 6.68
CA SER A 84 -13.93 9.12 5.30
C SER A 84 -13.56 8.02 4.31
N ALA A 85 -12.51 7.23 4.57
CA ALA A 85 -12.18 6.06 3.76
C ALA A 85 -13.31 5.02 3.78
N MET A 86 -13.90 4.77 4.95
CA MET A 86 -15.04 3.87 5.11
C MET A 86 -16.31 4.42 4.42
N ASP A 87 -16.56 5.73 4.51
CA ASP A 87 -17.67 6.38 3.80
C ASP A 87 -17.51 6.28 2.26
N MET A 88 -16.28 6.39 1.74
CA MET A 88 -15.98 6.16 0.32
C MET A 88 -16.37 4.73 -0.10
N ILE A 89 -16.05 3.72 0.70
CA ILE A 89 -16.43 2.32 0.45
C ILE A 89 -17.94 2.12 0.52
N LYS A 90 -18.64 2.83 1.41
CA LYS A 90 -20.11 2.77 1.49
C LYS A 90 -20.77 3.38 0.25
N LYS A 91 -20.21 4.48 -0.27
CA LYS A 91 -20.76 5.23 -1.41
C LYS A 91 -20.42 4.65 -2.78
N MET A 92 -19.36 3.85 -2.90
CA MET A 92 -18.98 3.27 -4.20
C MET A 92 -20.00 2.24 -4.71
N PRO A 93 -20.11 2.04 -6.04
CA PRO A 93 -21.01 1.03 -6.62
C PRO A 93 -20.81 -0.38 -6.05
N GLN A 94 -21.91 -1.12 -5.85
CA GLN A 94 -21.88 -2.47 -5.24
C GLN A 94 -20.92 -3.42 -5.95
N ARG A 95 -20.88 -3.39 -7.30
CA ARG A 95 -19.98 -4.19 -8.14
C ARG A 95 -18.48 -4.06 -7.79
N PHE A 96 -18.08 -2.98 -7.12
CA PHE A 96 -16.71 -2.76 -6.69
C PHE A 96 -16.48 -3.11 -5.21
N LYS A 97 -17.54 -3.28 -4.41
CA LYS A 97 -17.46 -3.66 -2.97
C LYS A 97 -17.14 -5.13 -2.77
N ASP A 98 -17.41 -5.94 -3.78
CA ASP A 98 -17.19 -7.38 -3.76
C ASP A 98 -15.72 -7.76 -4.04
N GLY A 99 -14.85 -6.79 -4.36
CA GLY A 99 -13.41 -7.00 -4.48
C GLY A 99 -12.70 -6.85 -3.13
N ALA A 100 -11.85 -7.80 -2.74
CA ALA A 100 -11.12 -7.74 -1.47
C ALA A 100 -10.05 -6.63 -1.43
N SER A 101 -9.60 -6.13 -2.58
CA SER A 101 -8.53 -5.13 -2.69
C SER A 101 -8.86 -3.81 -1.98
N ILE A 102 -10.10 -3.34 -2.04
CA ILE A 102 -10.54 -2.11 -1.39
C ILE A 102 -10.49 -2.22 0.14
N TRP A 103 -10.89 -3.38 0.67
CA TRP A 103 -10.88 -3.68 2.09
C TRP A 103 -9.45 -3.93 2.58
N GLY A 104 -8.59 -4.50 1.73
CA GLY A 104 -7.15 -4.60 1.96
C GLY A 104 -6.47 -3.23 2.08
N ALA A 105 -6.85 -2.26 1.23
CA ALA A 105 -6.36 -0.89 1.33
C ALA A 105 -6.79 -0.21 2.65
N LEU A 106 -8.07 -0.34 3.03
CA LEU A 106 -8.57 0.15 4.32
C LEU A 106 -7.84 -0.53 5.49
N LEU A 107 -7.65 -1.84 5.44
CA LEU A 107 -6.95 -2.60 6.47
C LEU A 107 -5.48 -2.16 6.63
N SER A 108 -4.80 -1.91 5.52
CA SER A 108 -3.42 -1.38 5.53
C SER A 108 -3.36 0.00 6.18
N ALA A 109 -4.37 0.83 5.98
CA ALA A 109 -4.48 2.13 6.64
C ALA A 109 -4.73 2.00 8.14
N CYS A 110 -5.62 1.08 8.55
CA CYS A 110 -5.93 0.83 9.95
C CYS A 110 -4.71 0.34 10.76
N ARG A 111 -3.67 -0.20 10.10
CA ARG A 111 -2.40 -0.58 10.76
C ARG A 111 -1.70 0.61 11.42
N ASN A 112 -1.75 1.78 10.81
CA ASN A 112 -1.05 2.97 11.29
C ASN A 112 -1.96 3.88 12.14
N SER A 113 -3.20 3.46 12.39
CA SER A 113 -4.21 4.23 13.12
C SER A 113 -4.65 3.47 14.37
N SER A 114 -4.98 4.16 15.45
CA SER A 114 -5.52 3.54 16.66
C SER A 114 -6.97 3.02 16.52
N ASN A 115 -7.55 3.02 15.32
CA ASN A 115 -8.94 2.68 15.06
C ASN A 115 -9.12 1.16 14.78
N SER A 116 -8.92 0.35 15.80
CA SER A 116 -8.94 -1.12 15.73
C SER A 116 -10.28 -1.70 15.27
N LYS A 117 -11.40 -1.04 15.58
CA LYS A 117 -12.75 -1.52 15.26
C LYS A 117 -13.05 -1.51 13.76
N VAL A 118 -12.65 -0.44 13.05
CA VAL A 118 -12.79 -0.38 11.60
C VAL A 118 -11.86 -1.40 10.93
N GLY A 119 -10.65 -1.56 11.47
CA GLY A 119 -9.69 -2.59 11.03
C GLY A 119 -10.25 -4.01 11.15
N GLU A 120 -10.89 -4.35 12.27
CA GLU A 120 -11.53 -5.66 12.47
C GLU A 120 -12.66 -5.92 11.45
N GLY A 121 -13.51 -4.92 11.21
CA GLY A 121 -14.53 -5.01 10.16
C GLY A 121 -13.93 -5.24 8.77
N ALA A 122 -12.83 -4.54 8.45
CA ALA A 122 -12.11 -4.71 7.19
C ALA A 122 -11.49 -6.12 7.08
N ILE A 123 -10.87 -6.65 8.15
CA ILE A 123 -10.36 -8.03 8.18
C ILE A 123 -11.49 -9.00 7.88
N SER A 124 -12.60 -8.91 8.61
CA SER A 124 -13.73 -9.82 8.45
C SER A 124 -14.22 -9.84 7.00
N LYS A 125 -14.32 -8.66 6.37
CA LYS A 125 -14.74 -8.56 4.98
C LYS A 125 -13.71 -9.11 3.98
N VAL A 126 -12.41 -8.86 4.17
CA VAL A 126 -11.35 -9.46 3.32
C VAL A 126 -11.40 -10.98 3.42
N LEU A 127 -11.57 -11.55 4.62
CA LEU A 127 -11.59 -13.00 4.82
C LEU A 127 -12.88 -13.65 4.30
N GLU A 128 -14.00 -12.94 4.28
CA GLU A 128 -15.25 -13.37 3.66
C GLU A 128 -15.08 -13.47 2.13
N LEU A 129 -14.47 -12.46 1.52
CA LEU A 129 -14.28 -12.37 0.07
C LEU A 129 -13.18 -13.31 -0.44
N GLU A 130 -12.07 -13.43 0.29
CA GLU A 130 -10.91 -14.23 -0.10
C GLU A 130 -10.41 -15.15 1.04
N PRO A 131 -11.20 -16.16 1.45
CA PRO A 131 -10.88 -17.01 2.60
C PRO A 131 -9.61 -17.85 2.43
N MET A 132 -9.17 -18.07 1.19
CA MET A 132 -7.97 -18.86 0.85
C MET A 132 -6.76 -18.00 0.49
N SER A 133 -6.91 -16.68 0.48
CA SER A 133 -5.82 -15.74 0.22
C SER A 133 -5.03 -15.49 1.50
N SER A 134 -3.71 -15.67 1.46
CA SER A 134 -2.86 -15.38 2.63
C SER A 134 -2.78 -13.88 2.95
N ALA A 135 -3.02 -13.00 1.98
CA ALA A 135 -2.87 -11.56 2.12
C ALA A 135 -3.73 -10.99 3.25
N GLY A 136 -5.01 -11.35 3.31
CA GLY A 136 -5.93 -10.89 4.36
C GLY A 136 -5.49 -11.28 5.77
N TYR A 137 -5.02 -12.51 5.93
CA TYR A 137 -4.53 -13.00 7.21
C TYR A 137 -3.25 -12.29 7.66
N LEU A 138 -2.30 -12.09 6.73
CA LEU A 138 -1.04 -11.42 7.02
C LEU A 138 -1.25 -9.94 7.33
N LEU A 139 -2.08 -9.24 6.55
CA LEU A 139 -2.45 -7.85 6.80
C LEU A 139 -3.17 -7.70 8.14
N GLY A 140 -4.11 -8.59 8.46
CA GLY A 140 -4.80 -8.56 9.74
C GLY A 140 -3.87 -8.83 10.93
N SER A 141 -2.96 -9.81 10.78
CA SER A 141 -1.94 -10.08 11.79
C SER A 141 -1.02 -8.88 12.02
N SER A 142 -0.60 -8.21 10.94
CA SER A 142 0.22 -6.99 11.01
C SER A 142 -0.52 -5.83 11.64
N MET A 143 -1.81 -5.63 11.33
CA MET A 143 -2.65 -4.58 11.92
C MET A 143 -2.81 -4.77 13.42
N TYR A 144 -3.14 -5.97 13.87
CA TYR A 144 -3.26 -6.26 15.30
C TYR A 144 -1.93 -6.07 16.03
N ALA A 145 -0.82 -6.55 15.46
CA ALA A 145 0.50 -6.38 16.06
C ALA A 145 0.91 -4.90 16.20
N ALA A 146 0.64 -4.07 15.18
CA ALA A 146 0.91 -2.63 15.22
C ALA A 146 0.10 -1.90 16.30
N ASN A 147 -1.07 -2.42 16.65
CA ASN A 147 -1.93 -1.90 17.72
C ASN A 147 -1.70 -2.57 19.09
N GLY A 148 -0.64 -3.38 19.25
CA GLY A 148 -0.31 -4.07 20.51
C GLY A 148 -1.22 -5.27 20.85
N LEU A 149 -2.12 -5.65 19.95
CA LEU A 149 -3.07 -6.75 20.08
C LEU A 149 -2.40 -8.08 19.67
N TRP A 150 -1.40 -8.49 20.44
CA TRP A 150 -0.53 -9.63 20.08
C TRP A 150 -1.26 -10.98 20.04
N LYS A 151 -2.31 -11.14 20.85
CA LYS A 151 -3.13 -12.36 20.92
C LYS A 151 -3.93 -12.55 19.63
N GLU A 152 -4.55 -11.48 19.15
CA GLU A 152 -5.32 -11.39 17.93
C GLU A 152 -4.40 -11.59 16.72
N ALA A 153 -3.21 -10.96 16.74
CA ALA A 153 -2.19 -11.18 15.72
C ALA A 153 -1.75 -12.65 15.63
N ALA A 154 -1.59 -13.33 16.76
CA ALA A 154 -1.28 -14.76 16.81
C ALA A 154 -2.45 -15.63 16.33
N ASN A 155 -3.69 -15.27 16.68
CA ASN A 155 -4.90 -15.94 16.20
C ASN A 155 -5.00 -15.89 14.68
N MET A 156 -4.69 -14.75 14.06
CA MET A 156 -4.65 -14.63 12.60
C MET A 156 -3.66 -15.62 11.96
N ARG A 157 -2.46 -15.78 12.55
CA ARG A 157 -1.45 -16.75 12.07
C ARG A 157 -1.87 -18.20 12.31
N ARG A 158 -2.61 -18.48 13.39
CA ARG A 158 -3.18 -19.81 13.67
C ARG A 158 -4.26 -20.16 12.63
N LEU A 159 -5.17 -19.24 12.33
CA LEU A 159 -6.24 -19.43 11.35
C LEU A 159 -5.71 -19.79 9.95
N VAL A 160 -4.58 -19.21 9.54
CA VAL A 160 -3.90 -19.58 8.29
C VAL A 160 -3.60 -21.08 8.24
N LYS A 161 -3.05 -21.64 9.33
CA LYS A 161 -2.70 -23.06 9.41
C LYS A 161 -3.95 -23.94 9.42
N GLU A 162 -4.95 -23.57 10.21
CA GLU A 162 -6.21 -24.32 10.35
C GLU A 162 -6.99 -24.41 9.05
N LYS A 163 -6.98 -23.33 8.27
CA LYS A 163 -7.61 -23.30 6.94
C LYS A 163 -6.74 -23.87 5.83
N GLY A 164 -5.52 -24.32 6.13
CA GLY A 164 -4.58 -24.82 5.11
C GLY A 164 -4.18 -23.77 4.07
N VAL A 165 -4.21 -22.48 4.43
CA VAL A 165 -3.87 -21.38 3.52
C VAL A 165 -2.38 -21.42 3.20
N LYS A 166 -2.06 -21.55 1.92
CA LYS A 166 -0.66 -21.58 1.46
C LYS A 166 -0.08 -20.17 1.55
N VAL A 167 0.79 -19.94 2.53
CA VAL A 167 1.58 -18.71 2.62
C VAL A 167 2.81 -18.87 1.73
N VAL A 168 2.84 -18.14 0.62
CA VAL A 168 4.06 -18.00 -0.18
C VAL A 168 4.89 -16.90 0.47
N SER A 169 6.06 -17.28 1.01
CA SER A 169 6.99 -16.29 1.54
C SER A 169 7.49 -15.41 0.40
N GLY A 170 7.39 -14.09 0.59
CA GLY A 170 7.97 -13.12 -0.33
C GLY A 170 9.47 -13.40 -0.51
N TYR A 171 9.95 -13.27 -1.73
CA TYR A 171 11.34 -13.52 -2.06
C TYR A 171 11.87 -12.43 -2.99
N SER A 172 13.17 -12.14 -2.86
CA SER A 172 13.90 -11.36 -3.86
C SER A 172 14.52 -12.32 -4.86
N LEU A 173 14.51 -11.93 -6.13
CA LEU A 173 15.16 -12.67 -7.20
C LEU A 173 16.29 -11.80 -7.76
N ILE A 174 17.54 -12.24 -7.59
CA ILE A 174 18.73 -11.53 -8.05
C ILE A 174 19.39 -12.35 -9.14
N HIS A 175 19.72 -11.72 -10.26
CA HIS A 175 20.44 -12.38 -11.34
C HIS A 175 21.93 -12.13 -11.18
N VAL A 176 22.72 -13.20 -11.03
CA VAL A 176 24.18 -13.17 -10.95
C VAL A 176 24.72 -14.17 -11.96
N ASP A 177 25.59 -13.73 -12.86
CA ASP A 177 26.22 -14.58 -13.89
C ASP A 177 25.23 -15.47 -14.64
N ASN A 178 24.12 -14.87 -15.10
CA ASN A 178 23.03 -15.55 -15.82
C ASN A 178 22.26 -16.61 -15.00
N LYS A 179 22.44 -16.67 -13.68
CA LYS A 179 21.65 -17.50 -12.76
C LYS A 179 20.72 -16.64 -11.92
N ALA A 180 19.46 -17.06 -11.82
CA ALA A 180 18.48 -16.42 -10.95
C ALA A 180 18.56 -17.03 -9.54
N CYS A 181 19.04 -16.24 -8.57
CA CYS A 181 19.15 -16.62 -7.18
C CYS A 181 17.95 -16.09 -6.38
N ARG A 182 17.23 -17.00 -5.71
CA ARG A 182 16.09 -16.68 -4.86
C ARG A 182 16.55 -16.49 -3.42
N PHE A 183 16.09 -15.42 -2.79
CA PHE A 183 16.38 -15.09 -1.39
C PHE A 183 15.06 -14.87 -0.64
N VAL A 184 14.80 -15.66 0.40
CA VAL A 184 13.67 -15.43 1.32
C VAL A 184 14.22 -14.80 2.59
N ALA A 185 13.48 -13.86 3.19
CA ALA A 185 13.91 -13.23 4.43
C ALA A 185 14.19 -14.30 5.51
N ARG A 186 15.42 -14.29 6.04
CA ARG A 186 15.92 -15.23 7.07
C ARG A 186 16.06 -16.69 6.64
N ASP A 187 16.10 -16.98 5.33
CA ASP A 187 16.49 -18.30 4.88
C ASP A 187 18.01 -18.44 4.71
N GLY A 188 18.50 -19.68 4.74
CA GLY A 188 19.91 -20.03 4.53
C GLY A 188 20.12 -20.92 3.31
N TYR A 189 19.14 -20.99 2.41
CA TYR A 189 19.12 -21.97 1.31
C TYR A 189 20.09 -21.65 0.17
N HIS A 190 20.64 -20.44 0.11
CA HIS A 190 21.64 -20.08 -0.89
C HIS A 190 22.99 -20.73 -0.57
N GLU A 191 23.66 -21.30 -1.57
CA GLU A 191 24.96 -21.99 -1.41
C GLU A 191 26.03 -21.11 -0.76
N LYS A 192 25.98 -19.80 -1.04
CA LYS A 192 26.86 -18.77 -0.45
C LYS A 192 26.26 -18.00 0.72
N SER A 193 25.24 -18.54 1.39
CA SER A 193 24.52 -17.81 2.45
C SER A 193 25.47 -17.29 3.54
N GLN A 194 26.45 -18.09 3.95
CA GLN A 194 27.43 -17.70 4.97
C GLN A 194 28.31 -16.51 4.54
N GLU A 195 28.83 -16.52 3.32
CA GLU A 195 29.62 -15.41 2.74
C GLU A 195 28.77 -14.13 2.64
N ILE A 196 27.52 -14.26 2.17
CA ILE A 196 26.59 -13.13 2.02
C ILE A 196 26.30 -12.49 3.37
N TYR A 197 26.00 -13.28 4.40
CA TYR A 197 25.74 -12.77 5.74
C TYR A 197 26.99 -12.14 6.36
N SER A 198 28.17 -12.73 6.18
CA SER A 198 29.44 -12.13 6.62
C SER A 198 29.69 -10.76 5.98
N MET A 199 29.46 -10.64 4.67
CA MET A 199 29.59 -9.36 3.95
C MET A 199 28.57 -8.30 4.44
N VAL A 200 27.33 -8.72 4.73
CA VAL A 200 26.31 -7.81 5.28
C VAL A 200 26.71 -7.31 6.68
N GLU A 201 27.29 -8.16 7.52
CA GLU A 201 27.81 -7.78 8.84
C GLU A 201 28.99 -6.80 8.75
N GLU A 202 29.93 -7.04 7.83
CA GLU A 202 31.04 -6.11 7.55
C GLU A 202 30.53 -4.74 7.07
N LEU A 203 29.55 -4.73 6.15
CA LEU A 203 28.93 -3.50 5.66
C LEU A 203 28.21 -2.74 6.78
N HIS A 204 27.45 -3.42 7.63
CA HIS A 204 26.80 -2.80 8.79
C HIS A 204 27.83 -2.20 9.75
N SER A 205 28.94 -2.89 10.00
CA SER A 205 30.04 -2.38 10.82
C SER A 205 30.65 -1.10 10.22
N CYS A 206 30.86 -1.08 8.91
CA CYS A 206 31.39 0.09 8.20
C CYS A 206 30.44 1.28 8.19
N MET A 207 29.13 1.05 8.14
CA MET A 207 28.11 2.10 8.15
C MET A 207 27.97 2.76 9.52
N ARG A 208 27.99 1.99 10.62
CA ARG A 208 27.95 2.53 11.99
C ARG A 208 29.18 3.38 12.33
N MET A 209 30.35 2.97 11.85
CA MET A 209 31.60 3.71 12.02
C MET A 209 31.61 5.09 11.32
N LYS A 210 30.72 5.32 10.35
CA LYS A 210 30.56 6.63 9.68
C LYS A 210 29.58 7.56 10.39
N GLU A 211 28.56 7.01 11.06
CA GLU A 211 27.63 7.81 11.88
C GLU A 211 28.34 8.38 13.12
N GLU A 212 29.13 7.57 13.82
CA GLU A 212 29.91 8.03 14.99
C GLU A 212 30.99 9.07 14.63
N ARG A 213 31.45 9.11 13.38
CA ARG A 213 32.45 10.10 12.93
C ARG A 213 31.82 11.46 12.58
N ASN A 214 30.51 11.52 12.36
CA ASN A 214 29.79 12.77 12.10
C ASN A 214 29.28 13.45 13.39
N ASP A 215 29.15 12.72 14.50
CA ASP A 215 28.75 13.28 15.80
C ASP A 215 29.93 13.86 16.61
N VAL A 216 31.18 13.67 16.15
CA VAL A 216 32.38 14.21 16.80
C VAL A 216 32.80 15.59 16.22
N PHE A 217 32.04 16.12 15.25
CA PHE A 217 32.29 17.43 14.62
C PHE A 217 31.11 18.43 14.71
N THR A 218 30.19 18.26 15.67
CA THR A 218 29.25 19.30 16.11
C THR A 218 29.57 19.76 17.52
#